data_AF-A0AAE9JGJ3-F1
#
_entry.id   AF-A0AAE9JGJ3-F1
#
_cell.length_a   1.000
_cell.length_b   1.000
_cell.length_c   1.000
_cell.angle_alpha   90.00
_cell.angle_beta   90.00
_cell.angle_gamma   90.00
#
_symmetry.space_group_name_H-M   'P 1'
#
loop_
_entity.id
_entity.type
_entity.pdbx_description
1 polymer ?
#
loop_
_entity_poly.entity_id
_entity_poly.type
_entity_poly.pdbx_seq_one_letter_code
_entity_poly.pdbx_strand_id
1 'polypeptide(L)'
;MTTTEPFNPESKFYQAESIQTGQEGPSFPDILRHFQGRQATLTCEKGERFDLIEFVNRWKSGEAFQKLEHLDFKKLSSAFLPSQDQFLNAIAAQYIDATKKPPSHTLPKVYDRYCSLISSKTYTIVSHTYVVRESDNRVASVLIEQETLRFGVWDKTEEEFLRMMD
;
A
#
# COMPACT_ATOMS: atom_id res chain seq x y z
N MET A 1 -10.64 24.90 18.74
CA MET A 1 -10.03 24.22 17.58
C MET A 1 -8.67 23.74 18.04
N THR A 2 -8.50 22.44 18.28
CA THR A 2 -7.19 21.86 18.58
C THR A 2 -6.47 21.68 17.25
N THR A 3 -5.50 22.53 16.98
CA THR A 3 -4.59 22.37 15.85
C THR A 3 -3.70 21.17 16.16
N THR A 4 -3.94 20.04 15.51
CA THR A 4 -3.06 18.88 15.61
C THR A 4 -1.85 19.17 14.73
N GLU A 5 -0.71 19.52 15.34
CA GLU A 5 0.54 19.69 14.59
C GLU A 5 1.01 18.33 14.06
N PRO A 6 1.41 18.23 12.78
CA PRO A 6 1.97 17.00 12.24
C PRO A 6 3.29 16.67 12.97
N PHE A 7 3.66 15.39 13.00
CA PHE A 7 4.97 15.00 13.51
C PHE A 7 6.07 15.69 12.69
N ASN A 8 7.17 16.03 13.36
CA ASN A 8 8.36 16.51 12.68
C ASN A 8 8.77 15.51 11.57
N PRO A 9 8.96 15.94 10.30
CA PRO A 9 9.41 15.09 9.20
C PRO A 9 10.66 14.25 9.49
N GLU A 10 11.54 14.73 10.37
CA GLU A 10 12.77 14.05 10.80
C GLU A 10 12.56 13.09 11.98
N SER A 11 11.31 12.90 12.42
CA SER A 11 10.97 12.00 13.52
C SER A 11 11.42 10.57 13.25
N LYS A 12 12.00 9.93 14.26
CA LYS A 12 12.35 8.49 14.25
C LYS A 12 11.14 7.59 13.97
N PHE A 13 9.91 8.09 14.20
CA PHE A 13 8.69 7.39 13.83
C PHE A 13 8.67 7.03 12.33
N TYR A 14 9.08 7.95 11.46
CA TYR A 14 9.10 7.75 10.02
C TYR A 14 10.24 6.84 9.54
N GLN A 15 11.25 6.64 10.39
CA GLN A 15 12.38 5.75 10.16
C GLN A 15 12.11 4.31 10.66
N ALA A 16 10.96 4.07 11.29
CA ALA A 16 10.60 2.73 11.74
C ALA A 16 10.44 1.79 10.54
N GLU A 17 10.95 0.56 10.67
CA GLU A 17 10.83 -0.47 9.62
C GLU A 17 9.37 -0.89 9.39
N SER A 18 8.53 -0.78 10.43
CA SER A 18 7.09 -0.98 10.31
C SER A 18 6.30 -0.05 11.21
N ILE A 19 5.14 0.40 10.72
CA ILE A 19 4.18 1.19 11.48
C ILE A 19 2.78 0.59 11.41
N GLN A 20 2.06 0.68 12.52
CA GLN A 20 0.63 0.40 12.58
C GLN A 20 -0.08 1.57 13.26
N THR A 21 -0.99 2.23 12.55
CA THR A 21 -1.71 3.41 13.09
C THR A 21 -3.21 3.31 12.87
N GLY A 22 -4.00 3.72 13.87
CA GLY A 22 -5.42 3.99 13.75
C GLY A 22 -5.67 5.50 13.89
N GLN A 23 -6.48 6.08 13.00
CA GLN A 23 -6.69 7.52 12.93
C GLN A 23 -8.19 7.85 12.85
N GLU A 24 -8.67 8.69 13.78
CA GLU A 24 -10.04 9.22 13.80
C GLU A 24 -10.17 10.52 12.95
N GLY A 25 -9.05 11.15 12.58
CA GLY A 25 -8.97 12.39 11.80
C GLY A 25 -8.31 12.24 10.41
N PRO A 26 -8.29 13.31 9.59
CA PRO A 26 -7.79 13.30 8.20
C PRO A 26 -6.25 13.28 8.09
N SER A 27 -5.54 12.61 9.00
CA SER A 27 -4.07 12.56 9.02
C SER A 27 -3.44 11.60 8.00
N PHE A 28 -4.23 11.20 7.00
CA PHE A 28 -3.78 10.51 5.80
C PHE A 28 -3.75 11.59 4.71
N PRO A 29 -2.62 11.93 4.05
CA PRO A 29 -1.36 11.20 3.86
C PRO A 29 -0.17 11.61 4.76
N ASP A 30 -0.36 12.45 5.79
CA ASP A 30 0.73 12.99 6.61
C ASP A 30 1.64 11.93 7.26
N ILE A 31 1.05 10.80 7.67
CA ILE A 31 1.82 9.67 8.24
C ILE A 31 2.65 8.94 7.18
N LEU A 32 2.15 8.82 5.95
CA LEU A 32 2.91 8.18 4.87
C LEU A 32 3.91 9.12 4.23
N ARG A 33 3.65 10.44 4.22
CA ARG A 33 4.45 11.42 3.48
C ARG A 33 5.95 11.33 3.74
N HIS A 34 6.34 11.01 4.98
CA HIS A 34 7.73 10.90 5.40
C HIS A 34 8.16 9.45 5.71
N PHE A 35 7.24 8.48 5.64
CA PHE A 35 7.55 7.10 6.01
C PHE A 35 8.58 6.47 5.07
N GLN A 36 9.63 5.91 5.64
CA GLN A 36 10.75 5.27 4.93
C GLN A 36 10.87 3.77 5.23
N GLY A 37 9.94 3.19 5.97
CA GLY A 37 9.97 1.78 6.35
C GLY A 37 9.49 0.84 5.24
N ARG A 38 9.42 -0.45 5.61
CA ARG A 38 9.07 -1.55 4.72
C ARG A 38 7.60 -1.92 4.77
N GLN A 39 6.97 -1.82 5.95
CA GLN A 39 5.60 -2.31 6.12
C GLN A 39 4.71 -1.32 6.89
N ALA A 40 3.58 -0.95 6.31
CA ALA A 40 2.62 -0.05 6.95
C ALA A 40 1.23 -0.68 7.02
N THR A 41 0.56 -0.51 8.17
CA THR A 41 -0.86 -0.81 8.33
C THR A 41 -1.57 0.42 8.87
N LEU A 42 -2.51 0.95 8.09
CA LEU A 42 -3.20 2.18 8.38
C LEU A 42 -4.69 1.94 8.42
N THR A 43 -5.32 2.40 9.48
CA THR A 43 -6.77 2.40 9.63
C THR A 43 -7.22 3.84 9.82
N CYS A 44 -8.13 4.33 8.97
CA CYS A 44 -8.59 5.72 9.03
C CYS A 44 -10.12 5.82 8.92
N GLU A 45 -10.74 6.73 9.67
CA GLU A 45 -12.18 7.01 9.52
C GLU A 45 -12.51 7.90 8.32
N LYS A 46 -11.61 8.86 8.00
CA LYS A 46 -11.87 9.99 7.09
C LYS A 46 -10.97 10.06 5.86
N GLY A 47 -10.13 9.06 5.59
CA GLY A 47 -9.21 9.10 4.45
C GLY A 47 -9.89 9.45 3.13
N GLU A 48 -9.17 10.08 2.22
CA GLU A 48 -9.70 10.43 0.91
C GLU A 48 -9.07 9.61 -0.21
N ARG A 49 -9.83 9.46 -1.29
CA ARG A 49 -9.39 8.77 -2.51
C ARG A 49 -8.12 9.40 -3.09
N PHE A 50 -8.05 10.73 -3.07
CA PHE A 50 -6.94 11.49 -3.65
C PHE A 50 -5.62 11.16 -2.98
N ASP A 51 -5.62 10.94 -1.67
CA ASP A 51 -4.43 10.57 -0.91
C ASP A 51 -3.87 9.21 -1.34
N LEU A 52 -4.75 8.23 -1.63
CA LEU A 52 -4.33 6.92 -2.12
C LEU A 52 -3.81 6.97 -3.56
N ILE A 53 -4.42 7.79 -4.41
CA ILE A 53 -3.94 8.00 -5.78
C ILE A 53 -2.57 8.67 -5.75
N GLU A 54 -2.41 9.71 -4.93
CA GLU A 54 -1.13 10.38 -4.74
C GLU A 54 -0.07 9.41 -4.21
N PHE A 55 -0.40 8.59 -3.22
CA PHE A 55 0.48 7.54 -2.71
C PHE A 55 0.99 6.62 -3.83
N VAL A 56 0.08 6.06 -4.63
CA VAL A 56 0.46 5.14 -5.72
C VAL A 56 1.30 5.88 -6.76
N ASN A 57 0.94 7.10 -7.13
CA ASN A 57 1.67 7.87 -8.14
C ASN A 57 3.08 8.24 -7.68
N ARG A 58 3.27 8.61 -6.40
CA ARG A 58 4.60 8.92 -5.85
C ARG A 58 5.48 7.67 -5.71
N TRP A 59 4.87 6.50 -5.44
CA TRP A 59 5.60 5.23 -5.52
C TRP A 59 5.97 4.89 -6.97
N LYS A 60 5.02 5.05 -7.92
CA LYS A 60 5.23 4.75 -9.34
C LYS A 60 6.31 5.63 -9.98
N SER A 61 6.36 6.91 -9.66
CA SER A 61 7.43 7.80 -10.15
C SER A 61 8.79 7.52 -9.50
N GLY A 62 8.83 6.73 -8.42
CA GLY A 62 10.03 6.50 -7.63
C GLY A 62 10.41 7.68 -6.72
N GLU A 63 9.56 8.70 -6.60
CA GLU A 63 9.78 9.86 -5.72
C GLU A 63 9.78 9.47 -4.23
N ALA A 64 8.93 8.51 -3.84
CA ALA A 64 8.76 8.11 -2.45
C ALA A 64 8.67 6.58 -2.28
N PHE A 65 8.72 6.13 -1.02
CA PHE A 65 8.43 4.75 -0.62
C PHE A 65 9.36 3.69 -1.22
N GLN A 66 10.64 4.03 -1.42
CA GLN A 66 11.59 3.16 -2.12
C GLN A 66 11.81 1.81 -1.41
N LYS A 67 11.72 1.81 -0.08
CA LYS A 67 11.86 0.63 0.79
C LYS A 67 10.54 -0.10 1.06
N LEU A 68 9.40 0.43 0.62
CA LEU A 68 8.10 -0.15 0.93
C LEU A 68 7.97 -1.53 0.27
N GLU A 69 7.49 -2.48 1.05
CA GLU A 69 7.21 -3.86 0.66
C GLU A 69 5.72 -4.20 0.76
N HIS A 70 5.03 -3.63 1.75
CA HIS A 70 3.64 -3.93 2.01
C HIS A 70 2.91 -2.73 2.65
N LEU A 71 1.73 -2.40 2.12
CA LEU A 71 0.80 -1.47 2.74
C LEU A 71 -0.59 -2.10 2.81
N ASP A 72 -1.15 -2.13 4.01
CA ASP A 72 -2.58 -2.31 4.24
C ASP A 72 -3.19 -0.97 4.63
N PHE A 73 -4.15 -0.50 3.84
CA PHE A 73 -4.95 0.66 4.16
C PHE A 73 -6.42 0.24 4.31
N LYS A 74 -7.02 0.49 5.47
CA LYS A 74 -8.43 0.21 5.75
C LYS A 74 -9.17 1.49 6.10
N LYS A 75 -10.28 1.78 5.42
CA LYS A 75 -11.26 2.76 5.93
C LYS A 75 -12.22 2.09 6.90
N LEU A 76 -12.61 2.82 7.95
CA LEU A 76 -13.62 2.38 8.92
C LEU A 76 -15.05 2.84 8.62
N SER A 77 -15.26 3.79 7.68
CA SER A 77 -16.60 4.24 7.30
C SER A 77 -17.02 3.73 5.91
N SER A 78 -18.32 3.48 5.77
CA SER A 78 -18.95 2.69 4.69
C SER A 78 -19.02 3.33 3.31
N ALA A 79 -18.21 4.36 3.05
CA ALA A 79 -18.24 5.10 1.78
C ALA A 79 -16.83 5.37 1.25
N PHE A 80 -15.94 4.36 1.21
CA PHE A 80 -14.55 4.60 0.79
C PHE A 80 -14.27 4.58 -0.68
N LEU A 81 -15.09 3.91 -1.48
CA LEU A 81 -14.66 3.65 -2.83
C LEU A 81 -15.61 4.34 -3.80
N PRO A 82 -15.08 5.16 -4.74
CA PRO A 82 -15.68 5.25 -6.06
C PRO A 82 -15.77 3.84 -6.67
N SER A 83 -16.37 3.68 -7.84
CA SER A 83 -16.20 2.41 -8.57
C SER A 83 -14.70 2.09 -8.65
N GLN A 84 -14.33 0.87 -8.25
CA GLN A 84 -12.95 0.36 -8.26
C GLN A 84 -12.23 0.75 -9.55
N ASP A 85 -12.95 0.68 -10.67
CA ASP A 85 -12.52 1.08 -12.00
C ASP A 85 -11.99 2.53 -12.07
N GLN A 86 -12.66 3.49 -11.44
CA GLN A 86 -12.21 4.89 -11.44
C GLN A 86 -10.88 5.05 -10.69
N PHE A 87 -10.67 4.32 -9.60
CA PHE A 87 -9.40 4.36 -8.88
C PHE A 87 -8.30 3.71 -9.72
N LEU A 88 -8.55 2.51 -10.25
CA LEU A 88 -7.59 1.77 -11.08
C LEU A 88 -7.21 2.54 -12.36
N ASN A 89 -8.17 3.22 -12.98
CA ASN A 89 -7.93 4.11 -14.11
C ASN A 89 -7.07 5.32 -13.72
N ALA A 90 -7.31 5.92 -12.55
CA ALA A 90 -6.56 7.09 -12.09
C ALA A 90 -5.08 6.79 -11.78
N ILE A 91 -4.77 5.57 -11.34
CA ILE A 91 -3.39 5.13 -11.12
C ILE A 91 -2.76 4.51 -12.38
N ALA A 92 -3.46 4.52 -13.51
CA ALA A 92 -3.08 3.83 -14.75
C ALA A 92 -2.60 2.41 -14.47
N ALA A 93 -3.45 1.62 -13.80
CA ALA A 93 -3.14 0.25 -13.44
C ALA A 93 -3.04 -0.64 -14.69
N GLN A 94 -2.13 -1.60 -14.61
CA GLN A 94 -1.99 -2.66 -15.58
C GLN A 94 -2.74 -3.91 -15.12
N TYR A 95 -3.08 -4.76 -16.08
CA TYR A 95 -3.87 -5.97 -15.86
C TYR A 95 -3.14 -7.21 -16.34
N ILE A 96 -3.11 -8.21 -15.48
CA ILE A 96 -2.74 -9.57 -15.83
C ILE A 96 -3.87 -10.17 -16.67
N ASP A 97 -3.52 -10.98 -17.67
CA ASP A 97 -4.49 -11.72 -18.47
C ASP A 97 -5.50 -12.46 -17.58
N ALA A 98 -6.80 -12.26 -17.85
CA ALA A 98 -7.87 -12.83 -17.04
C ALA A 98 -7.85 -14.37 -16.99
N THR A 99 -7.23 -15.04 -17.97
CA THR A 99 -7.07 -16.49 -18.02
C THR A 99 -5.92 -17.00 -17.15
N LYS A 100 -4.97 -16.12 -16.79
CA LYS A 100 -3.82 -16.47 -15.94
C LYS A 100 -4.17 -16.37 -14.46
N LYS A 101 -3.55 -17.22 -13.66
CA LYS A 101 -3.62 -17.15 -12.20
C LYS A 101 -2.54 -16.19 -11.69
N PRO A 102 -2.89 -15.09 -11.00
CA PRO A 102 -1.90 -14.17 -10.47
C PRO A 102 -1.03 -14.82 -9.40
N PRO A 103 0.23 -14.38 -9.24
CA PRO A 103 1.08 -14.82 -8.16
C PRO A 103 0.54 -14.29 -6.83
N SER A 104 0.81 -15.05 -5.76
CA SER A 104 0.42 -14.70 -4.40
C SER A 104 1.54 -13.94 -3.71
N HIS A 105 1.32 -12.67 -3.36
CA HIS A 105 2.27 -11.89 -2.56
C HIS A 105 1.99 -12.10 -1.07
N THR A 106 3.01 -12.48 -0.30
CA THR A 106 2.92 -12.63 1.16
C THR A 106 4.34 -12.55 1.73
N LEU A 107 4.53 -11.75 2.76
CA LEU A 107 5.84 -11.53 3.39
C LEU A 107 5.77 -11.85 4.90
N PRO A 108 6.90 -12.15 5.56
CA PRO A 108 6.95 -12.11 7.02
C PRO A 108 6.63 -10.70 7.54
N LYS A 109 5.88 -10.59 8.63
CA LYS A 109 5.68 -9.30 9.30
C LYS A 109 6.98 -8.85 9.96
N VAL A 110 7.33 -7.59 9.76
CA VAL A 110 8.46 -6.93 10.45
C VAL A 110 8.13 -6.69 11.93
N TYR A 111 6.85 -6.47 12.24
CA TYR A 111 6.36 -6.33 13.62
C TYR A 111 5.05 -7.10 13.80
N ASP A 112 4.99 -7.96 14.82
CA ASP A 112 3.76 -8.63 15.24
C ASP A 112 3.30 -8.06 16.59
N ARG A 113 2.25 -7.23 16.55
CA ARG A 113 1.65 -6.60 17.74
C ARG A 113 1.18 -7.63 18.78
N TYR A 114 0.76 -8.82 18.35
CA TYR A 114 0.09 -9.78 19.23
C TYR A 114 0.95 -11.00 19.58
N CYS A 115 2.20 -11.08 19.11
CA CYS A 115 3.08 -12.24 19.28
C CYS A 115 2.32 -13.56 19.09
N SER A 116 1.41 -13.61 18.11
CA SER A 116 0.54 -14.75 17.90
C SER A 116 1.12 -15.58 16.78
N LEU A 117 1.33 -16.88 17.03
CA LEU A 117 1.80 -17.85 16.04
C LEU A 117 0.92 -17.92 14.77
N ILE A 118 -0.23 -17.24 14.77
CA ILE A 118 -1.27 -17.27 13.74
C ILE A 118 -1.05 -16.18 12.68
N SER A 119 -0.26 -15.12 12.93
CA SER A 119 -0.12 -14.01 11.96
C SER A 119 1.30 -13.49 11.71
N SER A 120 2.30 -14.39 11.67
CA SER A 120 3.69 -14.03 11.35
C SER A 120 3.91 -13.54 9.91
N LYS A 121 2.86 -13.57 9.07
CA LYS A 121 2.87 -13.14 7.67
C LYS A 121 1.90 -11.99 7.43
N THR A 122 2.20 -11.14 6.47
CA THR A 122 1.30 -10.12 5.94
C THR A 122 0.05 -10.78 5.35
N TYR A 123 -1.00 -9.98 5.14
CA TYR A 123 -2.17 -10.49 4.41
C TYR A 123 -1.77 -10.88 2.99
N THR A 124 -2.27 -12.01 2.53
CA THR A 124 -2.00 -12.48 1.18
C THR A 124 -2.69 -11.59 0.16
N ILE A 125 -1.94 -11.13 -0.84
CA ILE A 125 -2.45 -10.37 -1.98
C ILE A 125 -2.41 -11.28 -3.21
N VAL A 126 -3.59 -11.57 -3.76
CA VAL A 126 -3.74 -12.18 -5.08
C VAL A 126 -4.52 -11.19 -5.92
N SER A 127 -3.86 -10.52 -6.86
CA SER A 127 -4.50 -9.48 -7.67
C SER A 127 -4.10 -9.61 -9.13
N HIS A 128 -5.08 -9.50 -10.02
CA HIS A 128 -4.86 -9.30 -11.45
C HIS A 128 -4.40 -7.89 -11.79
N THR A 129 -4.37 -6.98 -10.83
CA THR A 129 -4.06 -5.57 -11.05
C THR A 129 -2.73 -5.22 -10.43
N TYR A 130 -1.89 -4.50 -11.19
CA TYR A 130 -0.56 -4.10 -10.75
C TYR A 130 -0.16 -2.74 -11.33
N VAL A 131 0.91 -2.17 -10.78
CA VAL A 131 1.57 -0.96 -11.28
C VAL A 131 3.06 -1.19 -11.34
N VAL A 132 3.73 -0.44 -12.22
CA VAL A 132 5.18 -0.50 -12.42
C VAL A 132 5.80 0.82 -12.00
N ARG A 133 6.93 0.73 -11.29
CA ARG A 133 7.72 1.88 -10.88
C ARG A 133 8.70 2.28 -11.98
N GLU A 134 8.63 3.53 -12.39
CA GLU A 134 9.41 4.11 -13.49
C GLU A 134 10.91 4.12 -13.21
N SER A 135 11.31 4.32 -11.96
CA SER A 135 12.72 4.50 -11.59
C SER A 135 13.56 3.22 -11.71
N ASP A 136 12.96 2.04 -11.53
CA ASP A 136 13.70 0.77 -11.49
C ASP A 136 12.91 -0.46 -11.97
N ASN A 137 11.80 -0.22 -12.66
CA ASN A 137 10.93 -1.24 -13.25
C ASN A 137 10.30 -2.22 -12.24
N ARG A 138 10.32 -1.92 -10.94
CA ARG A 138 9.70 -2.80 -9.93
C ARG A 138 8.19 -2.81 -10.01
N VAL A 139 7.60 -3.97 -9.70
CA VAL A 139 6.15 -4.16 -9.72
C VAL A 139 5.54 -4.06 -8.33
N ALA A 140 4.34 -3.51 -8.24
CA ALA A 140 3.47 -3.66 -7.08
C ALA A 140 2.08 -4.15 -7.47
N SER A 141 1.60 -5.20 -6.80
CA SER A 141 0.21 -5.64 -6.90
C SER A 141 -0.70 -4.72 -6.10
N VAL A 142 -1.82 -4.34 -6.69
CA VAL A 142 -2.84 -3.48 -6.08
C VAL A 142 -4.13 -4.28 -5.95
N LEU A 143 -4.61 -4.48 -4.73
CA LEU A 143 -5.86 -5.19 -4.46
C LEU A 143 -6.80 -4.27 -3.68
N ILE A 144 -8.05 -4.20 -4.13
CA ILE A 144 -9.09 -3.42 -3.47
C ILE A 144 -10.23 -4.37 -3.16
N GLU A 145 -10.51 -4.54 -1.88
CA GLU A 145 -11.60 -5.39 -1.39
C GLU A 145 -12.36 -4.65 -0.30
N GLN A 146 -13.67 -4.50 -0.49
CA GLN A 146 -14.57 -3.83 0.45
C GLN A 146 -14.11 -2.40 0.79
N GLU A 147 -13.45 -2.21 1.93
CA GLU A 147 -12.95 -0.92 2.44
C GLU A 147 -11.43 -0.93 2.60
N THR A 148 -10.76 -1.94 2.03
CA THR A 148 -9.32 -2.16 2.19
C THR A 148 -8.60 -2.09 0.85
N LEU A 149 -7.59 -1.22 0.77
CA LEU A 149 -6.57 -1.25 -0.27
C LEU A 149 -5.36 -2.00 0.28
N ARG A 150 -4.88 -3.00 -0.46
CA ARG A 150 -3.63 -3.69 -0.20
C ARG A 150 -2.67 -3.44 -1.35
N PHE A 151 -1.43 -3.14 -1.00
CA PHE A 151 -0.37 -2.82 -1.95
C PHE A 151 0.87 -3.63 -1.59
N GLY A 152 1.27 -4.55 -2.48
CA GLY A 152 2.38 -5.46 -2.27
C GLY A 152 3.47 -5.28 -3.32
N VAL A 153 4.66 -4.87 -2.90
CA VAL A 153 5.80 -4.63 -3.79
C VAL A 153 6.59 -5.91 -3.99
N TRP A 154 6.85 -6.23 -5.24
CA TRP A 154 7.69 -7.35 -5.66
C TRP A 154 9.12 -6.88 -5.84
N ASP A 155 10.07 -7.67 -5.33
CA ASP A 155 11.48 -7.52 -5.71
C ASP A 155 11.73 -8.21 -7.06
N LYS A 156 11.03 -7.72 -8.08
CA LYS A 156 11.04 -8.20 -9.46
C LYS A 156 10.76 -7.04 -10.41
N THR A 157 11.44 -7.06 -11.55
CA THR A 157 11.06 -6.26 -12.70
C THR A 157 9.71 -6.72 -13.27
N GLU A 158 9.09 -5.90 -14.11
CA GLU A 158 7.84 -6.28 -14.79
C GLU A 158 7.98 -7.59 -15.58
N GLU A 159 9.05 -7.77 -16.35
CA GLU A 159 9.28 -9.00 -17.10
C GLU A 159 9.40 -10.23 -16.19
N GLU A 160 10.16 -10.12 -15.10
CA GLU A 160 10.33 -11.22 -14.15
C GLU A 160 9.04 -11.55 -13.40
N PHE A 161 8.24 -10.52 -13.09
CA PHE A 161 6.93 -10.69 -12.48
C PHE A 161 5.96 -11.41 -13.42
N LEU A 162 5.91 -11.02 -14.70
CA LEU A 162 5.03 -11.64 -15.68
C LEU A 162 5.40 -13.11 -15.95
N ARG A 163 6.69 -13.44 -15.96
CA ARG A 163 7.20 -14.82 -16.08
C ARG A 163 6.80 -15.75 -14.94
N MET A 164 6.31 -15.22 -13.81
CA MET A 164 5.77 -16.06 -12.74
C MET A 164 4.45 -16.74 -13.10
N MET A 165 3.83 -16.33 -14.22
CA MET A 165 2.52 -16.78 -14.69
C MET A 165 2.59 -17.39 -16.10
N ASP A 166 3.79 -17.71 -16.56
CA ASP A 166 4.03 -18.46 -17.80
C ASP A 166 4.12 -19.97 -17.55
#